data_AF-A0A7Y1ZHQ3-F1
#
_entry.id   AF-A0A7Y1ZHQ3-F1
#
_cell.length_a   1.000
_cell.length_b   1.000
_cell.length_c   1.000
_cell.angle_alpha   90.00
_cell.angle_beta   90.00
_cell.angle_gamma   90.00
#
_symmetry.space_group_name_H-M   'P 1'
#
loop_
_entity.id
_entity.type
_entity.pdbx_description
1 polymer ?
#
loop_
_entity_poly.entity_id
_entity_poly.type
_entity_poly.pdbx_seq_one_letter_code
_entity_poly.pdbx_strand_id
1 'polypeptide(L)'
;HPDLSPDDEFADFETYPYYIQRTWTEYQPETGDYVRTALMKGLEIEKEKGVNPFMFGVIGSTDSHTAMASAEENNFHGKLATDSIPENKERMFNEEGKPSSHGWAMSASGLAAVWARENTREAILDAFQERAVYATSGPRIRVEFFGGAAFTDQDTTRADRYTYATQTGVAMGGEIGSDDQATFLVIAAKDPVGANLDRIQIIKGWVDSAGKSHEKVFDVAWSGQQSGERVPGADGKLPAVGNTVNLANGNVENSIGEPQLSAVWTDPEFDPAQNAFYYARVLQIPTARHSLLDAIALGREHAGKHPDTIQERAYTSAIWYRGN
;
A
#
# COMPACT_ATOMS: atom_id res chain seq x y z
N HIS A 1 8.47 -7.22 -3.23
CA HIS A 1 9.72 -7.25 -3.99
C HIS A 1 9.44 -7.80 -5.37
N PRO A 2 10.05 -7.25 -6.44
CA PRO A 2 9.89 -7.77 -7.80
C PRO A 2 10.26 -9.24 -7.93
N ASP A 3 11.32 -9.70 -7.26
CA ASP A 3 11.75 -11.11 -7.35
C ASP A 3 10.73 -12.11 -6.74
N LEU A 4 9.90 -11.64 -5.81
CA LEU A 4 8.89 -12.46 -5.13
C LEU A 4 7.50 -12.32 -5.75
N SER A 5 7.25 -11.20 -6.41
CA SER A 5 5.99 -10.82 -7.04
C SER A 5 6.23 -10.28 -8.45
N PRO A 6 6.79 -11.10 -9.37
CA PRO A 6 7.29 -10.63 -10.68
C PRO A 6 6.19 -10.12 -11.62
N ASP A 7 4.95 -10.56 -11.41
CA ASP A 7 3.79 -10.14 -12.21
C ASP A 7 3.15 -8.85 -11.69
N ASP A 8 3.61 -8.32 -10.54
CA ASP A 8 3.13 -7.06 -9.98
C ASP A 8 4.08 -5.91 -10.32
N GLU A 9 3.67 -5.06 -11.26
CA GLU A 9 4.45 -3.89 -11.72
C GLU A 9 4.76 -2.86 -10.62
N PHE A 10 4.07 -2.92 -9.48
CA PHE A 10 4.27 -2.03 -8.34
C PHE A 10 4.96 -2.71 -7.15
N ALA A 11 5.52 -3.91 -7.34
CA ALA A 11 6.24 -4.65 -6.30
C ALA A 11 7.60 -4.03 -5.93
N ASP A 12 8.14 -3.16 -6.79
CA ASP A 12 9.32 -2.33 -6.54
C ASP A 12 8.92 -0.97 -5.95
N PHE A 13 8.69 -0.94 -4.63
CA PHE A 13 8.37 0.30 -3.94
C PHE A 13 9.30 0.50 -2.77
N GLU A 14 10.12 1.56 -2.86
CA GLU A 14 11.09 1.96 -1.84
C GLU A 14 11.88 0.76 -1.30
N THR A 15 12.32 -0.15 -2.18
CA THR A 15 13.15 -1.29 -1.76
C THR A 15 14.44 -0.77 -1.15
N TYR A 16 14.80 -1.33 -0.02
CA TYR A 16 15.96 -0.91 0.76
C TYR A 16 17.00 -2.03 0.76
N PRO A 17 17.97 -2.02 -0.18
CA PRO A 17 18.91 -3.13 -0.38
C PRO A 17 20.07 -3.11 0.63
N TYR A 18 19.75 -2.90 1.91
CA TYR A 18 20.73 -2.84 3.00
C TYR A 18 20.16 -3.47 4.26
N TYR A 19 20.97 -4.23 4.99
CA TYR A 19 20.64 -4.64 6.35
C TYR A 19 21.01 -3.56 7.36
N ILE A 20 20.15 -3.33 8.35
CA ILE A 20 20.44 -2.48 9.51
C ILE A 20 21.14 -3.35 10.58
N GLN A 21 22.47 -3.48 10.46
CA GLN A 21 23.27 -4.39 11.30
C GLN A 21 24.70 -3.87 11.54
N ARG A 22 25.38 -4.44 12.56
CA ARG A 22 26.75 -4.01 12.95
C ARG A 22 27.83 -4.39 11.95
N THR A 23 27.72 -5.56 11.33
CA THR A 23 28.73 -6.07 10.40
C THR A 23 28.10 -6.18 9.02
N TRP A 24 28.67 -5.48 8.05
CA TRP A 24 28.18 -5.54 6.68
C TRP A 24 28.18 -6.96 6.11
N THR A 25 27.08 -7.30 5.45
CA THR A 25 26.93 -8.43 4.51
C THR A 25 26.18 -7.93 3.28
N GLU A 26 26.28 -8.66 2.17
CA GLU A 26 25.46 -8.39 1.00
C GLU A 26 23.97 -8.63 1.32
N TYR A 27 23.11 -7.70 0.91
CA TYR A 27 21.67 -7.84 1.08
C TYR A 27 21.12 -8.89 0.11
N GLN A 28 20.34 -9.82 0.64
CA GLN A 28 19.61 -10.82 -0.14
C GLN A 28 18.14 -10.78 0.30
N PRO A 29 17.21 -10.44 -0.61
CA PRO A 29 15.79 -10.41 -0.27
C PRO A 29 15.29 -11.85 -0.07
N GLU A 30 14.73 -12.11 1.10
CA GLU A 30 14.17 -13.43 1.43
C GLU A 30 12.65 -13.42 1.38
N THR A 31 12.05 -14.59 1.14
CA THR A 31 10.59 -14.75 1.18
C THR A 31 9.97 -14.32 2.51
N GLY A 32 10.72 -14.41 3.61
CA GLY A 32 10.28 -13.98 4.94
C GLY A 32 10.29 -12.47 5.16
N ASP A 33 10.88 -11.68 4.27
CA ASP A 33 11.06 -10.24 4.45
C ASP A 33 9.82 -9.42 4.07
N TYR A 34 8.85 -10.05 3.39
CA TYR A 34 7.70 -9.34 2.79
C TYR A 34 6.37 -9.81 3.38
N VAL A 35 5.47 -8.84 3.60
CA VAL A 35 4.15 -9.11 4.20
C VAL A 35 3.29 -10.01 3.32
N ARG A 36 3.25 -9.78 2.00
CA ARG A 36 2.41 -10.58 1.08
C ARG A 36 2.78 -12.07 1.11
N THR A 37 4.06 -12.39 1.09
CA THR A 37 4.56 -13.76 1.21
C THR A 37 4.24 -14.37 2.56
N ALA A 38 4.26 -13.58 3.66
CA ALA A 38 3.78 -14.05 4.97
C ALA A 38 2.28 -14.37 4.97
N LEU A 39 1.44 -13.55 4.33
CA LEU A 39 -0.01 -13.82 4.19
C LEU A 39 -0.26 -15.11 3.39
N MET A 40 0.44 -15.28 2.28
CA MET A 40 0.39 -16.51 1.47
C MET A 40 0.85 -17.72 2.28
N LYS A 41 1.94 -17.58 3.05
CA LYS A 41 2.42 -18.65 3.94
C LYS A 41 1.39 -19.02 5.00
N GLY A 42 0.61 -18.05 5.47
CA GLY A 42 -0.50 -18.26 6.39
C GLY A 42 -1.53 -19.24 5.84
N LEU A 43 -1.92 -19.08 4.57
CA LEU A 43 -2.86 -19.99 3.89
C LEU A 43 -2.27 -21.41 3.73
N GLU A 44 -0.99 -21.53 3.41
CA GLU A 44 -0.32 -22.83 3.31
C GLU A 44 -0.30 -23.55 4.67
N ILE A 45 0.02 -22.84 5.75
CA ILE A 45 0.02 -23.39 7.11
C ILE A 45 -1.41 -23.77 7.52
N GLU A 46 -2.40 -22.96 7.18
CA GLU A 46 -3.82 -23.24 7.46
C GLU A 46 -4.26 -24.55 6.80
N LYS A 47 -3.87 -24.76 5.54
CA LYS A 47 -4.18 -26.01 4.84
C LYS A 47 -3.51 -27.23 5.48
N GLU A 48 -2.29 -27.08 6.01
CA GLU A 48 -1.56 -28.18 6.64
C GLU A 48 -2.01 -28.47 8.09
N LYS A 49 -2.31 -27.40 8.85
CA LYS A 49 -2.49 -27.46 10.32
C LYS A 49 -3.89 -27.08 10.80
N GLY A 50 -4.75 -26.56 9.93
CA GLY A 50 -6.09 -26.08 10.25
C GLY A 50 -6.13 -24.72 10.95
N VAL A 51 -4.98 -24.02 11.07
CA VAL A 51 -4.89 -22.70 11.73
C VAL A 51 -3.96 -21.79 10.94
N ASN A 52 -4.38 -20.53 10.72
CA ASN A 52 -3.57 -19.50 10.08
C ASN A 52 -2.99 -18.52 11.14
N PRO A 53 -1.67 -18.57 11.43
CA PRO A 53 -1.05 -17.66 12.40
C PRO A 53 -0.79 -16.25 11.85
N PHE A 54 -1.00 -16.02 10.54
CA PHE A 54 -0.66 -14.77 9.85
C PHE A 54 -1.88 -13.95 9.43
N MET A 55 -3.03 -14.16 10.09
CA MET A 55 -4.20 -13.27 9.98
C MET A 55 -4.03 -11.99 10.82
N PHE A 56 -3.02 -11.17 10.51
CA PHE A 56 -2.74 -9.92 11.22
C PHE A 56 -3.26 -8.69 10.46
N GLY A 57 -3.44 -7.58 11.19
CA GLY A 57 -3.70 -6.26 10.59
C GLY A 57 -2.41 -5.59 10.15
N VAL A 58 -2.50 -4.70 9.15
CA VAL A 58 -1.35 -3.98 8.58
C VAL A 58 -1.50 -2.48 8.82
N ILE A 59 -0.44 -1.85 9.34
CA ILE A 59 -0.33 -0.40 9.53
C ILE A 59 0.98 0.12 8.96
N GLY A 60 1.01 1.41 8.61
CA GLY A 60 2.22 2.14 8.28
C GLY A 60 2.80 2.76 9.54
N SER A 61 4.12 2.85 9.63
CA SER A 61 4.80 3.55 10.72
C SER A 61 6.08 4.18 10.21
N THR A 62 6.53 5.24 10.88
CA THR A 62 7.88 5.74 10.74
C THR A 62 8.80 5.07 11.76
N ASP A 63 10.09 5.04 11.46
CA ASP A 63 11.17 4.70 12.38
C ASP A 63 12.23 5.81 12.29
N SER A 64 11.81 7.05 12.53
CA SER A 64 12.68 8.21 12.51
C SER A 64 13.13 8.55 13.94
N HIS A 65 14.44 8.53 14.17
CA HIS A 65 15.09 8.88 15.44
C HIS A 65 15.43 10.37 15.52
N THR A 66 14.56 11.22 14.97
CA THR A 66 14.74 12.67 14.87
C THR A 66 13.89 13.44 15.88
N ALA A 67 13.04 12.74 16.66
CA ALA A 67 11.99 13.31 17.51
C ALA A 67 10.92 14.14 16.76
N MET A 68 10.87 14.04 15.42
CA MET A 68 9.89 14.73 14.58
C MET A 68 8.91 13.73 13.95
N ALA A 69 7.65 14.16 13.81
CA ALA A 69 6.64 13.44 13.03
C ALA A 69 6.74 13.85 11.56
N SER A 70 7.52 13.09 10.78
CA SER A 70 7.98 13.45 9.43
C SER A 70 7.76 12.34 8.42
N ALA A 71 6.53 11.82 8.32
CA ALA A 71 6.21 10.69 7.45
C ALA A 71 5.97 11.10 5.99
N GLU A 72 5.72 12.39 5.75
CA GLU A 72 5.46 12.95 4.43
C GLU A 72 6.76 13.36 3.72
N GLU A 73 6.86 13.10 2.42
CA GLU A 73 8.05 13.39 1.59
C GLU A 73 8.50 14.86 1.67
N ASN A 74 7.55 15.81 1.70
CA ASN A 74 7.82 17.24 1.83
C ASN A 74 8.15 17.71 3.25
N ASN A 75 8.11 16.80 4.22
CA ASN A 75 8.45 17.03 5.61
C ASN A 75 9.48 15.99 6.09
N PHE A 76 10.11 15.22 5.20
CA PHE A 76 11.03 14.17 5.60
C PHE A 76 12.42 14.71 5.90
N HIS A 77 12.73 14.82 7.19
CA HIS A 77 14.01 15.37 7.62
C HIS A 77 15.15 14.36 7.56
N GLY A 78 14.89 13.05 7.52
CA GLY A 78 15.92 12.00 7.62
C GLY A 78 15.52 10.94 8.64
N LYS A 79 16.33 9.88 8.80
CA LYS A 79 16.08 8.82 9.78
C LYS A 79 16.77 9.03 11.12
N LEU A 80 17.84 9.81 11.16
CA LEU A 80 18.68 10.05 12.32
C LEU A 80 18.90 11.56 12.54
N ALA A 81 19.36 11.95 13.73
CA ALA A 81 19.77 13.33 13.96
C ALA A 81 20.93 13.76 13.03
N THR A 82 21.74 12.80 12.56
CA THR A 82 22.92 13.06 11.74
C THR A 82 22.64 13.28 10.25
N ASP A 83 21.43 12.97 9.77
CA ASP A 83 21.00 13.19 8.39
C ASP A 83 19.77 14.12 8.30
N SER A 84 19.51 14.89 9.38
CA SER A 84 18.30 15.72 9.54
C SER A 84 18.21 16.97 8.62
N ILE A 85 19.21 17.21 7.77
CA ILE A 85 19.26 18.34 6.81
C ILE A 85 19.80 17.86 5.46
N PRO A 86 19.41 18.49 4.34
CA PRO A 86 19.83 18.07 3.00
C PRO A 86 21.34 17.86 2.85
N GLU A 87 22.17 18.77 3.39
CA GLU A 87 23.63 18.73 3.28
C GLU A 87 24.25 17.49 3.92
N ASN A 88 23.59 16.92 4.94
CA ASN A 88 24.10 15.78 5.69
C ASN A 88 23.51 14.43 5.23
N LYS A 89 22.51 14.40 4.34
CA LYS A 89 21.87 13.15 3.86
C LYS A 89 22.72 12.30 2.93
N GLU A 90 23.84 12.84 2.45
CA GLU A 90 24.86 12.10 1.71
C GLU A 90 25.83 11.34 2.64
N ARG A 91 25.78 11.63 3.95
CA ARG A 91 26.61 10.94 4.95
C ARG A 91 26.17 9.48 5.08
N MET A 92 27.11 8.58 4.85
CA MET A 92 26.92 7.14 5.06
C MET A 92 26.69 6.82 6.54
N PHE A 93 25.77 5.90 6.82
CA PHE A 93 25.51 5.43 8.17
C PHE A 93 26.61 4.51 8.73
N ASN A 94 27.43 3.90 7.87
CA ASN A 94 28.55 3.02 8.25
C ASN A 94 29.93 3.61 7.89
N GLU A 95 31.00 3.01 8.45
CA GLU A 95 32.40 3.41 8.23
C GLU A 95 32.89 3.23 6.78
N GLU A 96 33.94 3.97 6.42
CA GLU A 96 34.49 4.07 5.07
C GLU A 96 34.93 2.71 4.48
N GLY A 97 34.53 2.45 3.23
CA GLY A 97 35.02 1.31 2.43
C GLY A 97 34.03 0.18 2.14
N LYS A 98 32.79 0.26 2.64
CA LYS A 98 31.71 -0.71 2.32
C LYS A 98 30.47 -0.01 1.74
N PRO A 99 29.67 -0.69 0.89
CA PRO A 99 28.35 -0.19 0.50
C PRO A 99 27.52 0.10 1.75
N SER A 100 27.05 1.33 1.88
CA SER A 100 26.24 1.79 3.01
C SER A 100 25.04 2.55 2.49
N SER A 101 23.98 2.53 3.29
CA SER A 101 22.87 3.45 3.13
C SER A 101 23.22 4.83 3.68
N HIS A 102 22.42 5.81 3.25
CA HIS A 102 22.46 7.21 3.68
C HIS A 102 21.03 7.79 3.59
N GLY A 103 20.83 9.02 4.05
CA GLY A 103 19.50 9.61 4.23
C GLY A 103 18.61 9.62 2.97
N TRP A 104 19.18 9.85 1.78
CA TRP A 104 18.40 9.81 0.53
C TRP A 104 17.94 8.40 0.12
N ALA A 105 18.62 7.35 0.57
CA ALA A 105 18.22 5.96 0.29
C ALA A 105 17.06 5.49 1.18
N MET A 106 16.74 6.23 2.24
CA MET A 106 15.65 5.90 3.16
C MET A 106 14.31 6.39 2.59
N SER A 107 13.23 5.68 2.92
CA SER A 107 11.86 6.12 2.64
C SER A 107 11.32 6.99 3.77
N ALA A 108 10.51 8.02 3.46
CA ALA A 108 9.87 8.83 4.50
C ALA A 108 8.86 8.03 5.34
N SER A 109 8.20 7.04 4.72
CA SER A 109 7.07 6.27 5.22
C SER A 109 7.09 5.92 6.72
N GLY A 110 5.94 5.78 7.36
CA GLY A 110 4.55 5.93 6.88
C GLY A 110 3.57 6.18 8.04
N LEU A 111 2.26 6.18 7.76
CA LEU A 111 1.22 6.46 8.76
C LEU A 111 0.29 5.26 9.00
N ALA A 112 -0.16 5.14 10.25
CA ALA A 112 -1.19 4.18 10.65
C ALA A 112 -2.56 4.84 10.50
N ALA A 113 -3.45 4.19 9.77
CA ALA A 113 -4.84 4.59 9.69
C ALA A 113 -5.72 3.55 10.39
N VAL A 114 -6.67 4.05 11.19
CA VAL A 114 -7.56 3.23 12.02
C VAL A 114 -8.98 3.58 11.67
N TRP A 115 -9.75 2.58 11.28
CA TRP A 115 -11.16 2.74 10.93
C TRP A 115 -12.03 2.45 12.17
N ALA A 116 -12.12 3.44 13.06
CA ALA A 116 -12.87 3.34 14.30
C ALA A 116 -14.28 3.95 14.15
N ARG A 117 -15.26 3.37 14.85
CA ARG A 117 -16.65 3.88 14.89
C ARG A 117 -16.75 5.27 15.49
N GLU A 118 -15.91 5.56 16.47
CA GLU A 118 -15.87 6.81 17.22
C GLU A 118 -14.42 7.20 17.55
N ASN A 119 -14.17 8.48 17.81
CA ASN A 119 -12.86 8.96 18.26
C ASN A 119 -12.71 8.84 19.78
N THR A 120 -12.86 7.63 20.29
CA THR A 120 -12.63 7.26 21.70
C THR A 120 -11.49 6.25 21.77
N ARG A 121 -10.82 6.16 22.93
CA ARG A 121 -9.72 5.21 23.11
C ARG A 121 -10.21 3.78 22.89
N GLU A 122 -11.38 3.47 23.42
CA GLU A 122 -12.01 2.16 23.37
C GLU A 122 -12.31 1.78 21.92
N ALA A 123 -13.01 2.63 21.16
CA ALA A 123 -13.33 2.34 19.76
C ALA A 123 -12.09 2.22 18.86
N ILE A 124 -11.02 2.97 19.16
CA ILE A 124 -9.74 2.84 18.45
C ILE A 124 -9.08 1.49 18.76
N LEU A 125 -9.04 1.08 20.02
CA LEU A 125 -8.46 -0.21 20.42
C LEU A 125 -9.26 -1.39 19.87
N ASP A 126 -10.59 -1.29 19.84
CA ASP A 126 -11.46 -2.29 19.22
C ASP A 126 -11.15 -2.44 17.74
N ALA A 127 -10.99 -1.33 17.00
CA ALA A 127 -10.60 -1.37 15.59
C ALA A 127 -9.24 -2.04 15.35
N PHE A 128 -8.26 -1.87 16.26
CA PHE A 128 -6.99 -2.62 16.19
C PHE A 128 -7.19 -4.11 16.43
N GLN A 129 -8.03 -4.51 17.40
CA GLN A 129 -8.32 -5.93 17.67
C GLN A 129 -9.06 -6.59 16.51
N GLU A 130 -10.00 -5.86 15.89
CA GLU A 130 -10.74 -6.27 14.70
C GLU A 130 -9.88 -6.23 13.43
N ARG A 131 -8.68 -5.64 13.51
CA ARG A 131 -7.76 -5.39 12.38
C ARG A 131 -8.37 -4.49 11.30
N ALA A 132 -9.33 -3.64 11.69
CA ALA A 132 -9.92 -2.58 10.87
C ALA A 132 -8.95 -1.40 10.71
N VAL A 133 -7.77 -1.69 10.18
CA VAL A 133 -6.63 -0.78 10.05
C VAL A 133 -5.98 -0.91 8.67
N TYR A 134 -5.28 0.14 8.25
CA TYR A 134 -4.52 0.13 7.01
C TYR A 134 -3.25 0.99 7.11
N ALA A 135 -2.32 0.72 6.20
CA ALA A 135 -1.09 1.48 6.06
C ALA A 135 -1.21 2.53 4.97
N THR A 136 -0.57 3.68 5.17
CA THR A 136 -0.19 4.57 4.07
C THR A 136 1.31 4.79 4.09
N SER A 137 1.90 5.01 2.91
CA SER A 137 3.33 5.28 2.77
C SER A 137 3.72 6.72 3.14
N GLY A 138 2.77 7.54 3.61
CA GLY A 138 3.01 8.92 4.03
C GLY A 138 1.75 9.78 3.90
N PRO A 139 1.11 9.85 2.72
CA PRO A 139 -0.11 10.63 2.52
C PRO A 139 -1.29 10.12 3.35
N ARG A 140 -2.22 11.01 3.71
CA ARG A 140 -3.47 10.68 4.41
C ARG A 140 -4.58 10.23 3.44
N ILE A 141 -4.25 9.29 2.55
CA ILE A 141 -5.24 8.64 1.67
C ILE A 141 -6.27 7.93 2.55
N ARG A 142 -7.55 8.19 2.33
CA ARG A 142 -8.64 7.53 3.05
C ARG A 142 -9.10 6.32 2.28
N VAL A 143 -9.21 5.17 2.93
CA VAL A 143 -9.65 3.91 2.32
C VAL A 143 -10.75 3.24 3.15
N GLU A 144 -11.85 2.91 2.50
CA GLU A 144 -12.91 2.03 2.98
C GLU A 144 -12.85 0.73 2.16
N PHE A 145 -12.79 -0.43 2.81
CA PHE A 145 -12.76 -1.73 2.14
C PHE A 145 -13.61 -2.74 2.91
N PHE A 146 -14.63 -3.28 2.23
CA PHE A 146 -15.60 -4.21 2.78
C PHE A 146 -15.79 -5.40 1.83
N GLY A 147 -16.16 -6.57 2.36
CA GLY A 147 -16.40 -7.78 1.58
C GLY A 147 -17.53 -8.65 2.12
N GLY A 148 -17.96 -9.62 1.31
CA GLY A 148 -18.89 -10.70 1.70
C GLY A 148 -20.37 -10.41 1.48
N ALA A 149 -20.75 -9.14 1.31
CA ALA A 149 -22.12 -8.79 0.95
C ALA A 149 -22.33 -8.85 -0.58
N ALA A 150 -23.59 -9.00 -1.01
CA ALA A 150 -24.00 -8.79 -2.39
C ALA A 150 -24.03 -7.29 -2.74
N PHE A 151 -22.88 -6.61 -2.58
CA PHE A 151 -22.73 -5.21 -2.94
C PHE A 151 -23.00 -5.00 -4.43
N THR A 152 -23.49 -3.82 -4.76
CA THR A 152 -23.80 -3.39 -6.13
C THR A 152 -23.20 -2.01 -6.39
N ASP A 153 -23.03 -1.62 -7.65
CA ASP A 153 -22.47 -0.30 -8.00
C ASP A 153 -23.21 0.88 -7.34
N GLN A 154 -24.50 0.73 -7.04
CA GLN A 154 -25.30 1.75 -6.35
C GLN A 154 -24.77 2.04 -4.94
N ASP A 155 -24.17 1.05 -4.27
CA ASP A 155 -23.63 1.17 -2.92
C ASP A 155 -22.42 2.11 -2.84
N THR A 156 -21.71 2.33 -3.96
CA THR A 156 -20.59 3.28 -4.03
C THR A 156 -21.03 4.72 -3.75
N THR A 157 -22.28 5.07 -4.05
CA THR A 157 -22.84 6.44 -3.93
C THR A 157 -23.81 6.61 -2.77
N ARG A 158 -24.02 5.55 -1.98
CA ARG A 158 -25.00 5.53 -0.88
C ARG A 158 -24.65 6.52 0.22
N ALA A 159 -25.62 7.31 0.68
CA ALA A 159 -25.37 8.33 1.70
C ALA A 159 -24.99 7.74 3.06
N ASP A 160 -25.64 6.65 3.46
CA ASP A 160 -25.38 5.94 4.71
C ASP A 160 -24.40 4.76 4.55
N ARG A 161 -23.69 4.68 3.41
CA ARG A 161 -22.82 3.56 2.98
C ARG A 161 -22.14 2.79 4.11
N TYR A 162 -21.40 3.47 4.97
CA TYR A 162 -20.67 2.87 6.08
C TYR A 162 -21.56 1.99 6.98
N THR A 163 -22.74 2.48 7.36
CA THR A 163 -23.69 1.75 8.21
C THR A 163 -24.18 0.46 7.55
N TYR A 164 -24.42 0.47 6.23
CA TYR A 164 -24.85 -0.74 5.53
C TYR A 164 -23.71 -1.70 5.33
N ALA A 165 -22.57 -1.23 4.86
CA ALA A 165 -21.41 -2.10 4.62
C ALA A 165 -20.94 -2.81 5.90
N THR A 166 -21.06 -2.14 7.06
CA THR A 166 -20.78 -2.76 8.38
C THR A 166 -21.90 -3.66 8.92
N GLN A 167 -23.12 -3.58 8.39
CA GLN A 167 -24.24 -4.44 8.77
C GLN A 167 -24.37 -5.69 7.88
N THR A 168 -23.99 -5.57 6.61
CA THR A 168 -24.21 -6.61 5.60
C THR A 168 -22.94 -7.35 5.20
N GLY A 169 -21.77 -6.77 5.44
CA GLY A 169 -20.48 -7.37 5.13
C GLY A 169 -19.48 -7.24 6.28
N VAL A 170 -18.22 -7.53 5.98
CA VAL A 170 -17.10 -7.40 6.91
C VAL A 170 -16.13 -6.33 6.43
N ALA A 171 -15.55 -5.58 7.35
CA ALA A 171 -14.49 -4.63 7.04
C ALA A 171 -13.15 -5.34 6.78
N MET A 172 -12.19 -4.60 6.22
CA MET A 172 -10.78 -4.99 6.18
C MET A 172 -10.32 -5.59 7.52
N GLY A 173 -9.54 -6.68 7.48
CA GLY A 173 -9.12 -7.44 8.67
C GLY A 173 -10.10 -8.53 9.12
N GLY A 174 -11.31 -8.53 8.58
CA GLY A 174 -12.35 -9.54 8.80
C GLY A 174 -12.25 -10.77 7.91
N GLU A 175 -13.23 -11.66 8.05
CA GLU A 175 -13.35 -12.91 7.30
C GLU A 175 -14.79 -13.00 6.76
N ILE A 176 -14.95 -13.19 5.45
CA ILE A 176 -16.27 -13.38 4.82
C ILE A 176 -16.71 -14.84 4.96
N GLY A 177 -18.01 -15.08 4.97
CA GLY A 177 -18.59 -16.42 5.15
C GLY A 177 -18.32 -17.34 3.96
N SER A 178 -18.36 -18.65 4.18
CA SER A 178 -18.06 -19.63 3.14
C SER A 178 -19.13 -19.74 2.04
N ASP A 179 -20.36 -19.29 2.33
CA ASP A 179 -21.47 -19.16 1.39
C ASP A 179 -21.48 -17.82 0.63
N ASP A 180 -20.58 -16.89 0.97
CA ASP A 180 -20.51 -15.59 0.33
C ASP A 180 -19.73 -15.67 -0.98
N GLN A 181 -20.15 -14.87 -1.97
CA GLN A 181 -19.27 -14.56 -3.10
C GLN A 181 -18.17 -13.59 -2.64
N ALA A 182 -16.99 -13.69 -3.24
CA ALA A 182 -15.90 -12.74 -3.06
C ALA A 182 -16.21 -11.41 -3.80
N THR A 183 -17.21 -10.70 -3.30
CA THR A 183 -17.62 -9.36 -3.74
C THR A 183 -17.18 -8.32 -2.72
N PHE A 184 -16.56 -7.25 -3.22
CA PHE A 184 -15.92 -6.22 -2.40
C PHE A 184 -16.38 -4.83 -2.79
N LEU A 185 -16.61 -4.00 -1.78
CA LEU A 185 -16.85 -2.56 -1.92
C LEU A 185 -15.60 -1.83 -1.46
N VAL A 186 -15.02 -1.02 -2.35
CA VAL A 186 -13.84 -0.20 -2.06
C VAL A 186 -14.09 1.25 -2.42
N ILE A 187 -13.77 2.16 -1.52
CA ILE A 187 -13.75 3.61 -1.77
C ILE A 187 -12.44 4.16 -1.28
N ALA A 188 -11.81 4.96 -2.13
CA ALA A 188 -10.62 5.70 -1.77
C ALA A 188 -10.79 7.18 -2.09
N ALA A 189 -10.34 8.04 -1.18
CA ALA A 189 -10.23 9.47 -1.41
C ALA A 189 -8.79 9.92 -1.16
N LYS A 190 -8.31 10.85 -1.99
CA LYS A 190 -6.97 11.40 -1.82
C LYS A 190 -6.78 12.06 -0.46
N ASP A 191 -5.51 12.26 -0.09
CA ASP A 191 -5.16 13.23 0.94
C ASP A 191 -5.68 14.62 0.51
N PRO A 192 -6.47 15.33 1.34
CA PRO A 192 -7.01 16.65 1.00
C PRO A 192 -5.97 17.67 0.53
N VAL A 193 -4.71 17.56 0.99
CA VAL A 193 -3.60 18.43 0.57
C VAL A 193 -2.60 17.74 -0.36
N GLY A 194 -2.86 16.47 -0.72
CA GLY A 194 -1.99 15.65 -1.55
C GLY A 194 -2.47 15.47 -2.99
N ALA A 195 -1.86 14.48 -3.65
CA ALA A 195 -2.06 14.23 -5.07
C ALA A 195 -3.32 13.42 -5.36
N ASN A 196 -3.87 13.58 -6.56
CA ASN A 196 -5.02 12.79 -7.01
C ASN A 196 -4.68 11.29 -7.11
N LEU A 197 -5.70 10.44 -7.12
CA LEU A 197 -5.57 8.98 -7.20
C LEU A 197 -5.31 8.51 -8.64
N ASP A 198 -4.40 7.56 -8.80
CA ASP A 198 -4.18 6.81 -10.04
C ASP A 198 -5.19 5.67 -10.15
N ARG A 199 -5.14 4.72 -9.21
CA ARG A 199 -5.93 3.50 -9.27
C ARG A 199 -6.14 2.83 -7.92
N ILE A 200 -7.18 2.01 -7.86
CA ILE A 200 -7.42 1.02 -6.83
C ILE A 200 -7.17 -0.36 -7.43
N GLN A 201 -6.40 -1.16 -6.72
CA GLN A 201 -6.14 -2.55 -7.02
C GLN A 201 -6.66 -3.44 -5.89
N ILE A 202 -7.17 -4.61 -6.23
CA ILE A 202 -7.39 -5.70 -5.27
C ILE A 202 -6.33 -6.77 -5.54
N ILE A 203 -5.59 -7.12 -4.50
CA ILE A 203 -4.58 -8.18 -4.56
C ILE A 203 -5.19 -9.40 -3.90
N LYS A 204 -5.32 -10.47 -4.68
CA LYS A 204 -5.77 -11.79 -4.24
C LYS A 204 -4.54 -12.66 -3.97
N GLY A 205 -4.53 -13.36 -2.85
CA GLY A 205 -3.67 -14.52 -2.64
C GLY A 205 -4.52 -15.74 -2.31
N TRP A 206 -4.16 -16.92 -2.84
CA TRP A 206 -4.90 -18.16 -2.59
C TRP A 206 -3.97 -19.36 -2.55
N VAL A 207 -4.47 -20.49 -2.03
CA VAL A 207 -3.75 -21.77 -2.02
C VAL A 207 -4.47 -22.78 -2.91
N ASP A 208 -3.74 -23.41 -3.83
CA ASP A 208 -4.31 -24.42 -4.72
C ASP A 208 -4.50 -25.78 -4.04
N SER A 209 -5.08 -26.76 -4.76
CA SER A 209 -5.31 -28.11 -4.27
C SER A 209 -4.02 -28.86 -3.90
N ALA A 210 -2.87 -28.51 -4.47
CA ALA A 210 -1.55 -29.06 -4.13
C ALA A 210 -0.90 -28.41 -2.90
N GLY A 211 -1.48 -27.33 -2.37
CA GLY A 211 -0.94 -26.60 -1.22
C GLY A 211 0.07 -25.53 -1.60
N LYS A 212 0.14 -25.15 -2.87
CA LYS A 212 1.00 -24.07 -3.34
C LYS A 212 0.23 -22.75 -3.33
N SER A 213 0.84 -21.70 -2.78
CA SER A 213 0.29 -20.35 -2.83
C SER A 213 0.48 -19.69 -4.19
N HIS A 214 -0.47 -18.82 -4.54
CA HIS A 214 -0.50 -18.01 -5.75
C HIS A 214 -1.00 -16.61 -5.42
N GLU A 215 -0.65 -15.64 -6.26
CA GLU A 215 -1.12 -14.26 -6.14
C GLU A 215 -1.56 -13.69 -7.49
N LYS A 216 -2.45 -12.70 -7.44
CA LYS A 216 -2.88 -11.96 -8.62
C LYS A 216 -3.35 -10.55 -8.23
N VAL A 217 -3.00 -9.59 -9.08
CA VAL A 217 -3.39 -8.19 -8.94
C VAL A 217 -4.49 -7.88 -9.95
N PHE A 218 -5.55 -7.23 -9.49
CA PHE A 218 -6.65 -6.76 -10.32
C PHE A 218 -6.75 -5.24 -10.20
N ASP A 219 -6.68 -4.51 -11.31
CA ASP A 219 -7.09 -3.10 -11.37
C ASP A 219 -8.62 -3.03 -11.36
N VAL A 220 -9.21 -2.41 -10.33
CA VAL A 220 -10.68 -2.43 -10.13
C VAL A 220 -11.34 -1.05 -10.33
N ALA A 221 -10.57 0.02 -10.17
CA ALA A 221 -10.97 1.38 -10.53
C ALA A 221 -9.73 2.21 -10.86
N TRP A 222 -9.78 3.09 -11.85
CA TRP A 222 -8.66 3.97 -12.18
C TRP A 222 -9.09 5.30 -12.78
N SER A 223 -8.21 6.30 -12.68
CA SER A 223 -8.41 7.61 -13.27
C SER A 223 -8.46 7.54 -14.80
N GLY A 224 -9.39 8.26 -15.41
CA GLY A 224 -9.60 8.22 -16.86
C GLY A 224 -10.35 6.97 -17.35
N GLN A 225 -10.84 6.11 -16.46
CA GLN A 225 -11.67 4.95 -16.82
C GLN A 225 -13.00 5.39 -17.43
N GLN A 226 -13.71 6.33 -16.79
CA GLN A 226 -15.02 6.81 -17.25
C GLN A 226 -14.94 7.62 -18.54
N SER A 227 -13.86 8.39 -18.73
CA SER A 227 -13.62 9.15 -19.97
C SER A 227 -13.14 8.27 -21.13
N GLY A 228 -12.69 7.05 -20.85
CA GLY A 228 -12.05 6.17 -21.83
C GLY A 228 -10.64 6.60 -22.23
N GLU A 229 -10.03 7.53 -21.50
CA GLU A 229 -8.67 8.01 -21.76
C GLU A 229 -7.62 6.93 -21.46
N ARG A 230 -7.88 6.08 -20.46
CA ARG A 230 -7.03 4.96 -20.08
C ARG A 230 -7.81 3.66 -20.15
N VAL A 231 -7.46 2.83 -21.13
CA VAL A 231 -8.05 1.51 -21.35
C VAL A 231 -6.96 0.45 -21.27
N PRO A 232 -7.17 -0.67 -20.54
CA PRO A 232 -6.24 -1.78 -20.54
C PRO A 232 -5.92 -2.29 -21.95
N GLY A 233 -4.67 -2.68 -22.16
CA GLY A 233 -4.21 -3.30 -23.40
C GLY A 233 -4.81 -4.70 -23.62
N ALA A 234 -4.49 -5.30 -24.76
CA ALA A 234 -4.89 -6.68 -25.07
C ALA A 234 -4.29 -7.73 -24.11
N ASP A 235 -3.20 -7.37 -23.42
CA ASP A 235 -2.56 -8.15 -22.36
C ASP A 235 -3.21 -7.93 -20.98
N GLY A 236 -4.28 -7.13 -20.91
CA GLY A 236 -4.99 -6.78 -19.67
C GLY A 236 -4.28 -5.73 -18.82
N LYS A 237 -3.12 -5.19 -19.25
CA LYS A 237 -2.36 -4.22 -18.47
C LYS A 237 -2.88 -2.81 -18.67
N LEU A 238 -3.11 -2.10 -17.57
CA LEU A 238 -3.47 -0.69 -17.61
C LEU A 238 -2.25 0.19 -17.92
N PRO A 239 -2.29 1.09 -18.92
CA PRO A 239 -1.21 2.03 -19.17
C PRO A 239 -0.88 2.85 -17.92
N ALA A 240 0.41 3.11 -17.68
CA ALA A 240 0.85 3.94 -16.55
C ALA A 240 0.19 5.31 -16.57
N VAL A 241 -0.10 5.85 -15.38
CA VAL A 241 -0.54 7.23 -15.25
C VAL A 241 0.61 8.18 -15.61
N GLY A 242 0.27 9.37 -16.11
CA GLY A 242 1.27 10.41 -16.37
C GLY A 242 1.96 10.91 -15.08
N ASN A 243 2.90 11.83 -15.25
CA ASN A 243 3.59 12.49 -14.16
C ASN A 243 3.42 14.01 -14.30
N THR A 244 2.97 14.67 -13.22
CA THR A 244 2.72 16.12 -13.17
C THR A 244 3.61 16.84 -12.15
N VAL A 245 4.68 16.18 -11.71
CA VAL A 245 5.69 16.78 -10.83
C VAL A 245 6.52 17.78 -11.63
N ASN A 246 6.57 19.02 -11.15
CA ASN A 246 7.50 20.01 -11.63
C ASN A 246 8.86 19.81 -10.96
N LEU A 247 9.84 19.26 -11.70
CA LEU A 247 11.17 18.95 -11.18
C LEU A 247 11.95 20.19 -10.69
N ALA A 248 11.58 21.40 -11.10
CA ALA A 248 12.27 22.62 -10.64
C ALA A 248 11.83 23.08 -9.24
N ASN A 249 10.67 22.65 -8.74
CA ASN A 249 10.14 23.10 -7.45
C ASN A 249 9.41 22.03 -6.62
N GLY A 250 9.27 20.81 -7.14
CA GLY A 250 8.61 19.68 -6.49
C GLY A 250 7.07 19.75 -6.44
N ASN A 251 6.44 20.78 -7.01
CA ASN A 251 4.99 20.92 -7.00
C ASN A 251 4.31 19.90 -7.92
N VAL A 252 3.12 19.46 -7.54
CA VAL A 252 2.29 18.52 -8.30
C VAL A 252 1.05 19.26 -8.81
N GLU A 253 0.89 19.33 -10.14
CA GLU A 253 -0.20 20.11 -10.75
C GLU A 253 -1.60 19.51 -10.48
N ASN A 254 -1.68 18.18 -10.30
CA ASN A 254 -2.96 17.46 -10.16
C ASN A 254 -3.92 17.65 -11.35
N SER A 255 -3.36 17.88 -12.55
CA SER A 255 -4.11 17.97 -13.81
C SER A 255 -4.55 16.59 -14.34
N ILE A 256 -4.06 15.50 -13.73
CA ILE A 256 -4.44 14.10 -13.99
C ILE A 256 -4.86 13.42 -12.67
N GLY A 257 -5.32 12.17 -12.76
CA GLY A 257 -5.80 11.43 -11.59
C GLY A 257 -7.22 11.86 -11.17
N GLU A 258 -7.80 11.16 -10.21
CA GLU A 258 -9.13 11.51 -9.65
C GLU A 258 -9.06 11.77 -8.14
N PRO A 259 -9.81 12.75 -7.59
CA PRO A 259 -9.81 13.00 -6.15
C PRO A 259 -10.43 11.85 -5.34
N GLN A 260 -11.29 11.05 -5.95
CA GLN A 260 -11.93 9.88 -5.35
C GLN A 260 -12.08 8.78 -6.40
N LEU A 261 -11.86 7.54 -6.00
CA LEU A 261 -12.16 6.34 -6.78
C LEU A 261 -13.03 5.40 -5.94
N SER A 262 -13.89 4.64 -6.60
CA SER A 262 -14.71 3.63 -5.93
C SER A 262 -15.07 2.52 -6.89
N ALA A 263 -15.22 1.30 -6.38
CA ALA A 263 -15.71 0.17 -7.14
C ALA A 263 -16.50 -0.78 -6.24
N VAL A 264 -17.46 -1.47 -6.85
CA VAL A 264 -17.82 -2.81 -6.43
C VAL A 264 -17.15 -3.79 -7.38
N TRP A 265 -16.43 -4.77 -6.85
CA TRP A 265 -15.71 -5.75 -7.63
C TRP A 265 -15.97 -7.15 -7.09
N THR A 266 -16.36 -8.05 -7.99
CA THR A 266 -16.51 -9.47 -7.71
C THR A 266 -15.34 -10.21 -8.35
N ASP A 267 -14.68 -11.08 -7.58
CA ASP A 267 -13.58 -11.89 -8.09
C ASP A 267 -14.06 -12.81 -9.24
N PRO A 268 -13.59 -12.57 -10.49
CA PRO A 268 -14.01 -13.37 -11.64
C PRO A 268 -13.42 -14.78 -11.63
N GLU A 269 -12.42 -15.02 -10.78
CA GLU A 269 -11.69 -16.29 -10.63
C GLU A 269 -11.93 -16.90 -9.26
N PHE A 270 -13.07 -16.57 -8.63
CA PHE A 270 -13.45 -17.10 -7.33
C PHE A 270 -13.67 -18.61 -7.38
N ASP A 271 -13.02 -19.32 -6.46
CA ASP A 271 -13.23 -20.76 -6.23
C ASP A 271 -13.59 -20.96 -4.75
N PRO A 272 -14.82 -21.38 -4.44
CA PRO A 272 -15.26 -21.54 -3.06
C PRO A 272 -14.56 -22.69 -2.31
N ALA A 273 -13.78 -23.52 -2.99
CA ALA A 273 -12.97 -24.58 -2.36
C ALA A 273 -11.56 -24.10 -1.96
N GLN A 274 -11.19 -22.85 -2.26
CA GLN A 274 -9.85 -22.33 -2.03
C GLN A 274 -9.85 -21.28 -0.92
N ASN A 275 -9.05 -21.50 0.12
CA ASN A 275 -8.75 -20.43 1.07
C ASN A 275 -8.03 -19.30 0.34
N ALA A 276 -8.46 -18.07 0.61
CA ALA A 276 -7.94 -16.88 -0.05
C ALA A 276 -7.91 -15.68 0.91
N PHE A 277 -7.12 -14.69 0.54
CA PHE A 277 -7.19 -13.36 1.12
C PHE A 277 -7.22 -12.30 0.03
N TYR A 278 -7.79 -11.15 0.36
CA TYR A 278 -7.93 -10.00 -0.52
C TYR A 278 -7.54 -8.75 0.25
N TYR A 279 -6.67 -7.91 -0.30
CA TYR A 279 -6.44 -6.58 0.26
C TYR A 279 -6.44 -5.54 -0.86
N ALA A 280 -6.86 -4.32 -0.53
CA ALA A 280 -6.83 -3.22 -1.47
C ALA A 280 -5.48 -2.48 -1.41
N ARG A 281 -4.92 -2.17 -2.57
CA ARG A 281 -3.84 -1.20 -2.76
C ARG A 281 -4.39 0.01 -3.49
N VAL A 282 -4.19 1.19 -2.94
CA VAL A 282 -4.56 2.45 -3.60
C VAL A 282 -3.28 3.19 -3.97
N LEU A 283 -3.16 3.63 -5.22
CA LEU A 283 -2.03 4.39 -5.71
C LEU A 283 -2.48 5.84 -5.98
N GLN A 284 -1.69 6.83 -5.55
CA GLN A 284 -1.84 8.20 -6.06
C GLN A 284 -1.02 8.40 -7.34
N ILE A 285 -1.23 9.51 -8.04
CA ILE A 285 -0.35 9.90 -9.14
C ILE A 285 1.06 10.23 -8.59
N PRO A 286 2.12 10.19 -9.43
CA PRO A 286 3.47 10.49 -8.98
C PRO A 286 3.58 11.84 -8.26
N THR A 287 4.34 11.87 -7.18
CA THR A 287 4.68 13.06 -6.39
C THR A 287 6.19 13.24 -6.30
N ALA A 288 6.64 14.44 -5.92
CA ALA A 288 8.05 14.66 -5.61
C ALA A 288 8.48 13.77 -4.44
N ARG A 289 9.60 13.08 -4.61
CA ARG A 289 10.28 12.36 -3.52
C ARG A 289 11.16 13.35 -2.74
N HIS A 290 11.43 13.10 -1.47
CA HIS A 290 12.26 13.94 -0.60
C HIS A 290 13.66 14.18 -1.18
N SER A 291 14.20 13.22 -1.93
CA SER A 291 15.45 13.35 -2.70
C SER A 291 15.42 14.53 -3.68
N LEU A 292 14.32 14.73 -4.40
CA LEU A 292 14.17 15.87 -5.31
C LEU A 292 14.10 17.19 -4.52
N LEU A 293 13.33 17.21 -3.43
CA LEU A 293 13.15 18.41 -2.62
C LEU A 293 14.47 18.84 -1.96
N ASP A 294 15.26 17.88 -1.49
CA ASP A 294 16.60 18.11 -0.97
C ASP A 294 17.56 18.60 -2.06
N ALA A 295 17.50 18.02 -3.27
CA ALA A 295 18.31 18.46 -4.40
C ALA A 295 18.03 19.92 -4.76
N ILE A 296 16.75 20.30 -4.86
CA ILE A 296 16.31 21.68 -5.11
C ILE A 296 16.84 22.61 -4.01
N ALA A 297 16.72 22.23 -2.74
CA ALA A 297 17.20 23.02 -1.61
C ALA A 297 18.73 23.25 -1.66
N LEU A 298 19.48 22.27 -2.16
CA LEU A 298 20.93 22.32 -2.35
C LEU A 298 21.37 23.00 -3.66
N GLY A 299 20.43 23.42 -4.53
CA GLY A 299 20.74 23.93 -5.86
C GLY A 299 21.34 22.89 -6.80
N ARG A 300 21.03 21.60 -6.58
CA ARG A 300 21.42 20.45 -7.41
C ARG A 300 20.27 20.04 -8.33
N GLU A 301 20.59 19.44 -9.46
CA GLU A 301 19.58 18.87 -10.38
C GLU A 301 18.97 17.58 -9.83
N HIS A 302 19.79 16.72 -9.22
CA HIS A 302 19.37 15.44 -8.64
C HIS A 302 20.11 15.12 -7.33
N ALA A 303 19.49 14.32 -6.46
CA ALA A 303 20.13 13.75 -5.27
C ALA A 303 20.83 12.42 -5.60
N GLY A 304 21.94 12.52 -6.35
CA GLY A 304 22.72 11.35 -6.77
C GLY A 304 21.94 10.46 -7.73
N LYS A 305 21.80 9.17 -7.39
CA LYS A 305 21.08 8.17 -8.21
C LYS A 305 19.64 7.92 -7.74
N HIS A 306 19.17 8.66 -6.74
CA HIS A 306 17.86 8.41 -6.13
C HIS A 306 16.74 8.99 -7.01
N PRO A 307 15.57 8.35 -7.07
CA PRO A 307 14.47 8.83 -7.88
C PRO A 307 14.03 10.25 -7.46
N ASP A 308 13.67 11.08 -8.43
CA ASP A 308 13.11 12.41 -8.13
C ASP A 308 11.63 12.34 -7.75
N THR A 309 10.95 11.27 -8.17
CA THR A 309 9.51 11.10 -7.97
C THR A 309 9.20 9.74 -7.39
N ILE A 310 8.11 9.67 -6.65
CA ILE A 310 7.59 8.48 -5.99
C ILE A 310 6.09 8.35 -6.25
N GLN A 311 5.59 7.11 -6.29
CA GLN A 311 4.16 6.84 -6.35
C GLN A 311 3.69 6.26 -5.01
N GLU A 312 3.28 7.17 -4.13
CA GLU A 312 2.74 6.86 -2.81
C GLU A 312 1.44 6.07 -2.88
N ARG A 313 1.11 5.43 -1.77
CA ARG A 313 0.07 4.41 -1.74
C ARG A 313 -0.47 4.09 -0.35
N ALA A 314 -1.61 3.42 -0.34
CA ALA A 314 -2.20 2.81 0.84
C ALA A 314 -2.38 1.29 0.63
N TYR A 315 -2.33 0.54 1.72
CA TYR A 315 -2.52 -0.91 1.77
C TYR A 315 -3.47 -1.27 2.91
N THR A 316 -4.60 -1.90 2.62
CA THR A 316 -5.53 -2.33 3.67
C THR A 316 -5.04 -3.60 4.37
N SER A 317 -5.53 -3.83 5.59
CA SER A 317 -5.55 -5.19 6.12
C SER A 317 -6.34 -6.11 5.19
N ALA A 318 -5.99 -7.39 5.15
CA ALA A 318 -6.65 -8.35 4.27
C ALA A 318 -8.02 -8.75 4.81
N ILE A 319 -8.98 -8.93 3.90
CA ILE A 319 -10.22 -9.68 4.13
C ILE A 319 -9.96 -11.14 3.74
N TRP A 320 -10.33 -12.05 4.61
CA TRP A 320 -10.06 -13.49 4.44
C TRP A 320 -11.31 -14.22 3.95
N TYR A 321 -11.09 -15.31 3.22
CA TYR A 321 -12.11 -16.29 2.85
C TYR A 321 -11.59 -17.67 3.21
N ARG A 322 -12.40 -18.44 3.94
CA ARG A 322 -12.15 -19.87 4.16
C ARG A 322 -13.06 -20.67 3.24
N GLY A 323 -12.44 -21.49 2.40
CA GLY A 323 -13.16 -22.40 1.53
C GLY A 323 -13.88 -23.49 2.31
N ASN A 324 -14.92 -24.04 1.70
CA ASN A 324 -15.67 -25.20 2.21
C ASN A 324 -14.92 -26.52 1.97
#